data_AF-A0A918JXM9-F1
#
_entry.id   AF-A0A918JXM9-F1
#
_cell.length_a   1.000
_cell.length_b   1.000
_cell.length_c   1.000
_cell.angle_alpha   90.00
_cell.angle_beta   90.00
_cell.angle_gamma   90.00
#
_symmetry.space_group_name_H-M   'P 1'
#
loop_
_entity.id
_entity.type
_entity.pdbx_description
1 polymer ?
#
loop_
_entity_poly.entity_id
_entity_poly.type
_entity_poly.pdbx_seq_one_letter_code
_entity_poly.pdbx_strand_id
1 'polypeptide(L)'
;MSTIKIGDTVSVLDEPITGKVVHIISDEITIETEDGFELDFFIKEVVKIETGEMILPSYEDVYKNLQEKEVFKKKPKRAVVKPKERNVAPMEVDLHINKLVKTTKGMANHDIVTLQLDTAKRQLDFAISKRIPKVIFIHGVGQGVLKEELKYFFGRYDNIKVSDADYKKYGLGAMEVYVIQNPK
;
A
#
# COMPACT_ATOMS: atom_id res chain seq x y z
N MET A 1 -6.00 -28.85 14.20
CA MET A 1 -4.59 -28.48 13.96
C MET A 1 -4.03 -29.56 13.06
N SER A 2 -3.66 -29.21 11.84
CA SER A 2 -3.19 -30.17 10.84
C SER A 2 -1.88 -30.79 11.34
N THR A 3 -1.89 -32.07 11.67
CA THR A 3 -0.72 -32.81 12.13
C THR A 3 0.22 -33.02 10.94
N ILE A 4 1.41 -32.43 10.98
CA ILE A 4 2.47 -32.62 9.98
C ILE A 4 3.06 -34.01 10.16
N LYS A 5 3.26 -34.75 9.05
CA LYS A 5 3.86 -36.08 9.04
C LYS A 5 5.10 -36.11 8.14
N ILE A 6 5.98 -37.07 8.39
CA ILE A 6 7.13 -37.35 7.51
C ILE A 6 6.61 -37.65 6.09
N GLY A 7 7.17 -36.96 5.11
CA GLY A 7 6.78 -37.03 3.70
C GLY A 7 5.80 -35.95 3.22
N ASP A 8 5.27 -35.11 4.13
CA ASP A 8 4.43 -33.97 3.74
C ASP A 8 5.27 -32.85 3.10
N THR A 9 4.70 -32.14 2.12
CA THR A 9 5.27 -30.89 1.62
C THR A 9 4.89 -29.76 2.56
N VAL A 10 5.87 -28.99 3.02
CA VAL A 10 5.68 -27.87 3.95
C VAL A 10 6.34 -26.59 3.41
N SER A 11 5.77 -25.44 3.76
CA SER A 11 6.35 -24.11 3.54
C SER A 11 6.77 -23.53 4.88
N VAL A 12 7.91 -22.85 4.92
CA VAL A 12 8.28 -21.98 6.05
C VAL A 12 7.41 -20.71 6.01
N LEU A 13 7.03 -20.17 7.17
CA LEU A 13 6.13 -19.01 7.30
C LEU A 13 6.83 -17.69 6.98
N ASP A 14 8.06 -17.53 7.46
CA ASP A 14 8.80 -16.27 7.40
C ASP A 14 9.79 -16.22 6.22
N GLU A 15 10.04 -17.36 5.57
CA GLU A 15 10.97 -17.48 4.45
C GLU A 15 10.33 -18.20 3.26
N PRO A 16 10.69 -17.85 2.01
CA PRO A 16 10.15 -18.48 0.80
C PRO A 16 10.80 -19.86 0.54
N ILE A 17 10.85 -20.70 1.57
CA ILE A 17 11.43 -22.03 1.54
C ILE A 17 10.32 -23.06 1.57
N THR A 18 10.32 -23.93 0.56
CA THR A 18 9.44 -25.09 0.48
C THR A 18 10.28 -26.35 0.44
N GLY A 19 9.86 -27.36 1.19
CA GLY A 19 10.59 -28.62 1.27
C GLY A 19 9.70 -29.76 1.70
N LYS A 20 10.21 -30.98 1.53
CA LYS A 20 9.56 -32.20 1.98
C LYS A 20 10.10 -32.58 3.35
N VAL A 21 9.20 -32.95 4.27
CA VAL A 21 9.60 -33.37 5.62
C VAL A 21 10.32 -34.71 5.57
N VAL A 22 11.59 -34.74 5.99
CA VAL A 22 12.41 -35.96 6.06
C VAL A 22 12.47 -36.50 7.49
N HIS A 23 12.53 -35.61 8.48
CA HIS A 23 12.67 -36.00 9.88
C HIS A 23 11.83 -35.11 10.81
N ILE A 24 11.32 -35.70 11.90
CA ILE A 24 10.58 -34.98 12.96
C ILE A 24 11.12 -35.47 14.30
N ILE A 25 11.76 -34.58 15.06
CA ILE A 25 12.26 -34.87 16.41
C ILE A 25 11.61 -33.89 17.39
N SER A 26 10.66 -34.39 18.19
CA SER A 26 9.98 -33.63 19.24
C SER A 26 9.29 -32.35 18.73
N ASP A 27 10.01 -31.22 18.70
CA ASP A 27 9.51 -29.89 18.31
C ASP A 27 10.23 -29.30 17.07
N GLU A 28 11.20 -30.04 16.51
CA GLU A 28 11.98 -29.67 15.32
C GLU A 28 11.65 -30.59 14.13
N ILE A 29 11.69 -30.02 12.94
CA ILE A 29 11.38 -30.67 11.67
C ILE A 29 12.49 -30.40 10.67
N THR A 30 12.99 -31.45 10.04
CA THR A 30 13.99 -31.36 8.96
C THR A 30 13.27 -31.42 7.63
N ILE A 31 13.46 -30.40 6.79
CA ILE A 31 12.90 -30.31 5.45
C ILE A 31 14.01 -30.41 4.40
N GLU A 32 13.77 -31.18 3.35
CA GLU A 32 14.62 -31.25 2.16
C GLU A 32 14.04 -30.33 1.08
N THR A 33 14.80 -29.31 0.68
CA THR A 33 14.41 -28.36 -0.38
C THR A 33 14.56 -28.98 -1.78
N GLU A 34 13.96 -28.37 -2.80
CA GLU A 34 14.08 -28.84 -4.21
C GLU A 34 15.54 -28.91 -4.70
N ASP A 35 16.41 -28.09 -4.10
CA ASP A 35 17.85 -28.04 -4.39
C ASP A 35 18.67 -29.12 -3.64
N GLY A 36 18.00 -30.00 -2.86
CA GLY A 36 18.62 -31.12 -2.16
C GLY A 36 19.33 -30.75 -0.84
N PHE A 37 19.00 -29.61 -0.25
CA PHE A 37 19.52 -29.21 1.06
C PHE A 37 18.56 -29.59 2.18
N GLU A 38 19.09 -30.19 3.24
CA GLU A 38 18.35 -30.47 4.48
C GLU A 38 18.47 -29.28 5.44
N LEU A 39 17.33 -28.76 5.90
CA LEU A 39 17.23 -27.60 6.79
C LEU A 39 16.30 -27.89 7.96
N ASP A 40 16.71 -27.49 9.18
CA ASP A 40 15.94 -27.71 10.41
C ASP A 40 15.15 -26.47 10.81
N PHE A 41 13.86 -26.65 11.11
CA PHE A 41 12.93 -25.59 11.53
C PHE A 41 12.08 -26.04 12.72
N PHE A 42 11.45 -25.12 13.44
CA PHE A 42 10.46 -25.49 14.45
C PHE A 42 9.10 -25.82 13.81
N ILE A 43 8.34 -26.72 14.43
CA ILE A 43 6.97 -27.08 13.99
C ILE A 43 6.06 -25.84 13.86
N LYS A 44 6.32 -24.79 14.65
CA LYS A 44 5.56 -23.53 14.63
C LYS A 44 5.87 -22.63 13.44
N GLU A 45 7.02 -22.83 12.79
CA GLU A 45 7.52 -22.02 11.68
C GLU A 45 7.15 -22.61 10.32
N VAL A 46 6.57 -23.81 10.30
CA VAL A 46 6.20 -24.52 9.08
C VAL A 46 4.69 -24.74 8.96
N VAL A 47 4.19 -24.72 7.72
CA VAL A 47 2.80 -25.03 7.38
C VAL A 47 2.74 -26.07 6.27
N LYS A 48 1.88 -27.07 6.44
CA LYS A 48 1.64 -28.09 5.41
C LYS A 48 0.98 -27.47 4.18
N ILE A 49 1.57 -27.70 3.03
CA ILE A 49 1.01 -27.36 1.72
C ILE A 49 0.37 -28.65 1.19
N GLU A 50 -0.96 -28.70 1.18
CA GLU A 50 -1.65 -29.76 0.43
C GLU A 50 -1.64 -29.37 -1.04
N THR A 51 -0.78 -30.01 -1.83
CA THR A 51 -0.92 -30.04 -3.31
C THR A 51 -2.11 -30.94 -3.65
N GLY A 52 -3.31 -30.52 -3.23
CA GLY A 52 -4.55 -31.20 -3.53
C GLY A 52 -4.93 -30.90 -4.97
N GLU A 53 -4.90 -31.94 -5.81
CA GLU A 53 -5.66 -32.00 -7.05
C GLU A 53 -7.06 -31.41 -6.80
N MET A 54 -7.51 -30.59 -7.75
CA MET A 54 -8.83 -29.96 -7.72
C MET A 54 -9.91 -31.04 -7.87
N ILE A 55 -10.23 -31.76 -6.80
CA ILE A 55 -11.38 -32.66 -6.74
C ILE A 55 -12.60 -31.74 -6.70
N LEU A 56 -13.28 -31.62 -7.84
CA LEU A 56 -14.63 -31.04 -7.92
C LEU A 56 -15.54 -31.88 -7.00
N PRO A 57 -16.06 -31.33 -5.88
CA PRO A 57 -16.95 -32.09 -5.02
C PRO A 57 -18.25 -32.40 -5.77
N SER A 58 -18.74 -33.63 -5.63
CA SER A 58 -20.06 -34.02 -6.11
C SER A 58 -21.13 -33.13 -5.49
N TYR A 59 -22.19 -32.86 -6.25
CA TYR A 59 -23.31 -32.02 -5.81
C TYR A 59 -23.86 -32.46 -4.45
N GLU A 60 -23.85 -33.77 -4.16
CA GLU A 60 -24.34 -34.33 -2.90
C GLU A 60 -23.46 -34.00 -1.67
N ASP A 61 -22.14 -33.92 -1.85
CA ASP A 61 -21.21 -33.57 -0.78
C ASP A 61 -21.35 -32.09 -0.41
N VAL A 62 -21.69 -31.24 -1.38
CA VAL A 62 -21.94 -29.81 -1.15
C VAL A 62 -23.19 -29.62 -0.26
N TYR A 63 -24.25 -30.40 -0.48
CA TYR A 63 -25.48 -30.28 0.31
C TYR A 63 -25.33 -30.79 1.74
N LYS A 64 -24.60 -31.89 1.96
CA LYS A 64 -24.32 -32.38 3.34
C LYS A 64 -23.47 -31.39 4.13
N ASN A 65 -22.43 -30.84 3.51
CA ASN A 65 -21.54 -29.86 4.16
C ASN A 65 -22.22 -28.49 4.42
N LEU A 66 -23.30 -28.17 3.69
CA LEU A 66 -24.11 -26.97 3.95
C LEU A 66 -24.98 -27.13 5.20
N GLN A 67 -25.45 -28.34 5.50
CA GLN A 67 -26.33 -28.59 6.66
C GLN A 67 -25.58 -28.69 7.98
N GLU A 68 -24.32 -29.14 7.99
CA GLU A 68 -23.53 -29.28 9.23
C GLU A 68 -22.90 -27.97 9.73
N LYS A 69 -22.87 -26.90 8.91
CA LYS A 69 -22.20 -25.63 9.27
C LYS A 69 -23.00 -24.68 10.18
N GLU A 70 -24.19 -25.06 10.64
CA GLU A 70 -25.00 -24.20 11.51
C GLU A 70 -24.48 -24.08 12.97
N VAL A 71 -23.46 -24.84 13.40
CA VAL A 71 -23.04 -24.85 14.82
C VAL A 71 -21.75 -24.07 15.13
N PHE A 72 -20.99 -23.61 14.14
CA PHE A 72 -19.88 -22.70 14.42
C PHE A 72 -20.36 -21.25 14.50
N LYS A 73 -20.77 -20.86 15.71
CA LYS A 73 -20.95 -19.45 16.11
C LYS A 73 -19.74 -18.65 15.62
N LYS A 74 -19.94 -17.84 14.57
CA LYS A 74 -18.98 -16.87 14.06
C LYS A 74 -18.46 -16.05 15.24
N LYS A 75 -17.21 -16.25 15.64
CA LYS A 75 -16.52 -15.24 16.46
C LYS A 75 -16.64 -13.94 15.67
N PRO A 76 -17.16 -12.86 16.26
CA PRO A 76 -17.32 -11.61 15.53
C PRO A 76 -15.94 -11.21 15.01
N LYS A 77 -15.82 -11.05 13.70
CA LYS A 77 -14.65 -10.40 13.10
C LYS A 77 -14.54 -9.08 13.84
N ARG A 78 -13.50 -8.91 14.67
CA ARG A 78 -13.15 -7.57 15.16
C ARG A 78 -12.98 -6.75 13.89
N ALA A 79 -13.87 -5.80 13.67
CA ALA A 79 -13.69 -4.82 12.63
C ALA A 79 -12.32 -4.22 12.90
N VAL A 80 -11.36 -4.46 12.00
CA VAL A 80 -10.16 -3.64 11.96
C VAL A 80 -10.69 -2.26 11.66
N VAL A 81 -10.87 -1.46 12.71
CA VAL A 81 -11.18 -0.05 12.61
C VAL A 81 -9.95 0.52 11.95
N LYS A 82 -9.96 0.60 10.60
CA LYS A 82 -9.04 1.48 9.90
C LYS A 82 -9.09 2.80 10.68
N PRO A 83 -7.94 3.34 11.13
CA PRO A 83 -7.96 4.61 11.85
C PRO A 83 -8.80 5.53 10.99
N LYS A 84 -9.89 6.05 11.56
CA LYS A 84 -10.76 7.00 10.85
C LYS A 84 -9.80 8.02 10.26
N GLU A 85 -9.60 8.00 8.95
CA GLU A 85 -9.01 9.12 8.25
C GLU A 85 -9.87 10.28 8.71
N ARG A 86 -9.29 11.17 9.51
CA ARG A 86 -10.01 12.37 9.91
C ARG A 86 -10.40 12.99 8.59
N ASN A 87 -11.69 12.98 8.27
CA ASN A 87 -12.29 13.60 7.08
C ASN A 87 -12.14 15.13 7.17
N VAL A 88 -10.91 15.59 7.35
CA VAL A 88 -10.55 16.99 7.22
C VAL A 88 -10.34 17.17 5.74
N ALA A 89 -11.06 18.14 5.16
CA ALA A 89 -10.85 18.51 3.77
C ALA A 89 -9.35 18.80 3.55
N PRO A 90 -8.74 18.27 2.48
CA PRO A 90 -7.36 18.58 2.19
C PRO A 90 -7.20 20.07 1.88
N MET A 91 -6.01 20.61 2.15
CA MET A 91 -5.68 21.96 1.73
C MET A 91 -5.49 21.98 0.21
N GLU A 92 -6.31 22.75 -0.51
CA GLU A 92 -6.17 22.89 -1.96
C GLU A 92 -5.36 24.15 -2.29
N VAL A 93 -4.44 24.02 -3.25
CA VAL A 93 -3.58 25.11 -3.73
C VAL A 93 -3.68 25.15 -5.24
N ASP A 94 -4.31 26.21 -5.76
CA ASP A 94 -4.41 26.44 -7.20
C ASP A 94 -3.18 27.19 -7.71
N LEU A 95 -2.38 26.52 -8.53
CA LEU A 95 -1.15 27.04 -9.11
C LEU A 95 -1.38 27.62 -10.51
N HIS A 96 -2.59 27.65 -11.06
CA HIS A 96 -2.81 28.31 -12.35
C HIS A 96 -2.36 29.77 -12.27
N ILE A 97 -1.56 30.22 -13.26
CA ILE A 97 -0.95 31.55 -13.24
C ILE A 97 -1.97 32.68 -13.06
N ASN A 98 -3.18 32.53 -13.59
CA ASN A 98 -4.29 33.48 -13.46
C ASN A 98 -4.80 33.64 -12.01
N LYS A 99 -4.46 32.71 -11.11
CA LYS A 99 -4.74 32.82 -9.67
C LYS A 99 -3.62 33.52 -8.91
N LEU A 100 -2.41 33.52 -9.46
CA LEU A 100 -1.21 34.06 -8.82
C LEU A 100 -0.97 35.52 -9.22
N VAL A 101 -1.30 35.90 -10.46
CA VAL A 101 -1.12 37.26 -10.99
C VAL A 101 -2.33 37.74 -11.77
N LYS A 102 -2.50 39.06 -11.84
CA LYS A 102 -3.58 39.69 -12.62
C LYS A 102 -3.34 39.64 -14.13
N THR A 103 -2.07 39.62 -14.56
CA THR A 103 -1.68 39.56 -15.97
C THR A 103 -0.35 38.84 -16.12
N THR A 104 -0.19 38.11 -17.21
CA THR A 104 1.05 37.43 -17.61
C THR A 104 1.82 38.21 -18.68
N LYS A 105 1.35 39.39 -19.08
CA LYS A 105 1.95 40.18 -20.15
C LYS A 105 3.39 40.56 -19.77
N GLY A 106 4.35 40.13 -20.58
CA GLY A 106 5.78 40.41 -20.38
C GLY A 106 6.51 39.38 -19.53
N MET A 107 5.84 38.32 -19.03
CA MET A 107 6.51 37.20 -18.37
C MET A 107 6.96 36.20 -19.42
N ALA A 108 8.19 35.69 -19.28
CA ALA A 108 8.59 34.50 -20.02
C ALA A 108 8.00 33.24 -19.36
N ASN A 109 7.94 32.14 -20.10
CA ASN A 109 7.40 30.88 -19.59
C ASN A 109 8.17 30.39 -18.35
N HIS A 110 9.48 30.60 -18.30
CA HIS A 110 10.28 30.22 -17.13
C HIS A 110 9.90 31.04 -15.89
N ASP A 111 9.66 32.36 -16.03
CA ASP A 111 9.21 33.21 -14.92
C ASP A 111 7.88 32.72 -14.34
N ILE A 112 6.96 32.30 -15.23
CA ILE A 112 5.66 31.75 -14.83
C ILE A 112 5.85 30.47 -14.01
N VAL A 113 6.64 29.52 -14.52
CA VAL A 113 6.89 28.25 -13.83
C VAL A 113 7.61 28.48 -12.50
N THR A 114 8.62 29.35 -12.46
CA THR A 114 9.34 29.70 -11.22
C THR A 114 8.38 30.29 -10.18
N LEU A 115 7.51 31.22 -10.56
CA LEU A 115 6.52 31.80 -9.64
C LEU A 115 5.56 30.73 -9.08
N GLN A 116 5.14 29.79 -9.92
CA GLN A 116 4.29 28.68 -9.52
C GLN A 116 5.00 27.75 -8.53
N LEU A 117 6.27 27.41 -8.77
CA LEU A 117 7.10 26.60 -7.87
C LEU A 117 7.36 27.30 -6.54
N ASP A 118 7.69 28.59 -6.55
CA ASP A 118 7.89 29.38 -5.33
C ASP A 118 6.59 29.48 -4.50
N THR A 119 5.45 29.53 -5.17
CA THR A 119 4.15 29.46 -4.51
C THR A 119 3.91 28.08 -3.92
N ALA A 120 4.18 27.01 -4.66
CA ALA A 120 4.04 25.65 -4.18
C ALA A 120 4.90 25.38 -2.94
N LYS A 121 6.16 25.84 -2.96
CA LYS A 121 7.08 25.78 -1.83
C LYS A 121 6.49 26.43 -0.57
N ARG A 122 6.08 27.69 -0.67
CA ARG A 122 5.53 28.44 0.47
C ARG A 122 4.31 27.75 1.07
N GLN A 123 3.43 27.20 0.23
CA GLN A 123 2.23 26.51 0.69
C GLN A 123 2.55 25.14 1.30
N LEU A 124 3.54 24.42 0.77
CA LEU A 124 4.02 23.18 1.36
C LEU A 124 4.65 23.43 2.73
N ASP A 125 5.53 24.42 2.85
CA ASP A 125 6.16 24.81 4.11
C ASP A 125 5.11 25.21 5.15
N PHE A 126 4.08 25.96 4.72
CA PHE A 126 2.94 26.29 5.56
C PHE A 126 2.22 25.04 6.04
N ALA A 127 1.89 24.10 5.14
CA ALA A 127 1.22 22.85 5.48
C ALA A 127 2.02 22.01 6.47
N ILE A 128 3.34 21.87 6.27
CA ILE A 128 4.25 21.17 7.18
C ILE A 128 4.23 21.84 8.56
N SER A 129 4.40 23.17 8.61
CA SER A 129 4.42 23.92 9.87
C SER A 129 3.10 23.81 10.65
N LYS A 130 1.97 23.77 9.93
CA LYS A 130 0.63 23.66 10.49
C LYS A 130 0.18 22.23 10.71
N ARG A 131 1.03 21.24 10.43
CA ARG A 131 0.72 19.81 10.58
C ARG A 131 -0.53 19.43 9.78
N ILE A 132 -0.71 20.03 8.61
CA ILE A 132 -1.77 19.67 7.67
C ILE A 132 -1.32 18.39 6.95
N PRO A 133 -2.05 17.28 7.11
CA PRO A 133 -1.59 15.97 6.65
C PRO A 133 -1.65 15.83 5.12
N LYS A 134 -2.53 16.58 4.44
CA LYS A 134 -2.82 16.40 3.02
C LYS A 134 -3.00 17.75 2.31
N VAL A 135 -2.27 17.93 1.21
CA VAL A 135 -2.33 19.11 0.34
C VAL A 135 -2.55 18.65 -1.11
N ILE A 136 -3.47 19.29 -1.83
CA ILE A 136 -3.69 19.08 -3.26
C ILE A 136 -3.16 20.29 -4.03
N PHE A 137 -2.17 20.08 -4.89
CA PHE A 137 -1.66 21.11 -5.79
C PHE A 137 -2.30 20.96 -7.17
N ILE A 138 -3.08 21.96 -7.58
CA ILE A 138 -3.78 21.99 -8.86
C ILE A 138 -2.92 22.79 -9.85
N HIS A 139 -2.32 22.11 -10.83
CA HIS A 139 -1.37 22.70 -11.77
C HIS A 139 -1.90 22.74 -13.23
N GLY A 140 -3.01 22.07 -13.51
CA GLY A 140 -3.63 21.98 -14.83
C GLY A 140 -3.00 20.90 -15.72
N VAL A 141 -3.65 20.56 -16.84
CA VAL A 141 -3.22 19.44 -17.70
C VAL A 141 -2.05 19.79 -18.63
N GLY A 142 -2.01 21.02 -19.16
CA GLY A 142 -0.86 21.63 -19.86
C GLY A 142 -0.02 20.73 -20.78
N GLN A 143 1.26 21.07 -20.92
CA GLN A 143 2.28 20.23 -21.57
C GLN A 143 3.04 19.34 -20.56
N GLY A 144 2.66 19.37 -19.28
CA GLY A 144 3.33 18.60 -18.22
C GLY A 144 4.58 19.24 -17.62
N VAL A 145 5.08 20.38 -18.14
CA VAL A 145 6.31 21.04 -17.62
C VAL A 145 6.22 21.31 -16.12
N LEU A 146 5.15 21.97 -15.66
CA LEU A 146 4.96 22.26 -14.24
C LEU A 146 4.78 20.99 -13.39
N LYS A 147 4.18 19.94 -13.95
CA LYS A 147 4.02 18.65 -13.26
C LYS A 147 5.38 18.02 -12.96
N GLU A 148 6.25 17.95 -13.96
CA GLU A 148 7.59 17.37 -13.82
C GLU A 148 8.46 18.20 -12.86
N GLU A 149 8.43 19.53 -12.97
CA GLU A 149 9.15 20.41 -12.05
C GLU A 149 8.69 20.26 -10.60
N LEU A 150 7.38 20.20 -10.36
CA LEU A 150 6.82 19.96 -9.02
C LEU A 150 7.19 18.57 -8.49
N LYS A 151 7.14 17.54 -9.34
CA LYS A 151 7.54 16.17 -8.95
C LYS A 151 9.00 16.12 -8.53
N TYR A 152 9.89 16.76 -9.29
CA TYR A 152 11.31 16.85 -8.95
C TYR A 152 11.53 17.71 -7.70
N PHE A 153 10.81 18.82 -7.57
CA PHE A 153 10.87 19.70 -6.40
C PHE A 153 10.45 18.99 -5.11
N PHE A 154 9.29 18.36 -5.10
CA PHE A 154 8.77 17.62 -3.95
C PHE A 154 9.57 16.36 -3.65
N GLY A 155 10.16 15.71 -4.65
CA GLY A 155 11.03 14.53 -4.45
C GLY A 155 12.28 14.79 -3.60
N ARG A 156 12.61 16.05 -3.28
CA ARG A 156 13.70 16.42 -2.37
C ARG A 156 13.33 16.42 -0.89
N TYR A 157 12.06 16.24 -0.55
CA TYR A 157 11.59 16.26 0.83
C TYR A 157 11.40 14.83 1.34
N ASP A 158 12.11 14.46 2.40
CA ASP A 158 12.04 13.10 2.97
C ASP A 158 10.74 12.84 3.75
N ASN A 159 10.09 13.90 4.22
CA ASN A 159 8.93 13.84 5.11
C ASN A 159 7.59 13.97 4.37
N ILE A 160 7.56 13.77 3.05
CA ILE A 160 6.32 13.82 2.27
C ILE A 160 6.21 12.62 1.33
N LYS A 161 4.97 12.30 0.94
CA LYS A 161 4.67 11.36 -0.15
C LYS A 161 3.89 12.09 -1.22
N VAL A 162 4.27 11.88 -2.48
CA VAL A 162 3.62 12.49 -3.63
C VAL A 162 2.89 11.40 -4.42
N SER A 163 1.64 11.65 -4.77
CA SER A 163 0.85 10.79 -5.65
C SER A 163 -0.03 11.64 -6.57
N ASP A 164 -0.62 11.06 -7.61
CA ASP A 164 -1.67 11.75 -8.35
C ASP A 164 -2.91 11.95 -7.45
N ALA A 165 -3.62 13.06 -7.63
CA ALA A 165 -4.85 13.34 -6.90
C ALA A 165 -6.03 12.52 -7.45
N ASP A 166 -7.19 12.59 -6.79
CA ASP A 166 -8.40 11.90 -7.24
C ASP A 166 -8.78 12.30 -8.68
N TYR A 167 -8.77 11.31 -9.58
CA TYR A 167 -9.03 11.53 -11.00
C TYR A 167 -10.45 12.02 -11.29
N LYS A 168 -11.46 11.59 -10.51
CA LYS A 168 -12.85 12.02 -10.73
C LYS A 168 -13.05 13.48 -10.37
N LYS A 169 -12.33 13.97 -9.35
CA LYS A 169 -12.45 15.35 -8.87
C LYS A 169 -11.56 16.33 -9.64
N TYR A 170 -10.32 15.95 -9.96
CA TYR A 170 -9.32 16.89 -10.53
C TYR A 170 -8.76 16.48 -11.89
N GLY A 171 -9.11 15.30 -12.41
CA GLY A 171 -8.52 14.75 -13.62
C GLY A 171 -7.00 14.53 -13.47
N LEU A 172 -6.25 14.77 -14.55
CA LEU A 172 -4.78 14.64 -14.58
C LEU A 172 -4.03 15.89 -14.10
N GLY A 173 -4.75 16.96 -13.75
CA GLY A 173 -4.19 18.29 -13.51
C GLY A 173 -3.85 18.60 -12.06
N ALA A 174 -3.77 17.60 -11.19
CA ALA A 174 -3.48 17.82 -9.77
C ALA A 174 -2.66 16.67 -9.15
N MET A 175 -1.86 17.03 -8.14
CA MET A 175 -1.06 16.10 -7.35
C MET A 175 -1.43 16.20 -5.88
N GLU A 176 -1.47 15.06 -5.21
CA GLU A 176 -1.63 14.96 -3.76
C GLU A 176 -0.25 14.85 -3.09
N VAL A 177 -0.03 15.69 -2.09
CA VAL A 177 1.12 15.64 -1.21
C VAL A 177 0.63 15.30 0.20
N TYR A 178 1.06 14.15 0.69
CA TYR A 178 0.81 13.70 2.06
C TYR A 178 2.03 13.98 2.94
N VAL A 179 1.86 14.79 3.98
CA VAL A 179 2.93 15.14 4.93
C VAL A 179 3.01 14.10 6.03
N ILE A 180 4.14 13.38 6.11
CA ILE A 180 4.42 12.41 7.17
C ILE A 180 4.80 13.18 8.43
N GLN A 181 4.07 12.93 9.52
CA GLN A 181 4.39 13.50 10.82
C GLN A 181 4.98 12.42 11.71
N ASN A 182 6.21 12.61 12.16
CA ASN A 182 6.76 11.79 13.23
C ASN A 182 6.03 12.11 14.54
N PRO A 183 5.68 11.09 15.36
CA PRO A 183 5.21 11.32 16.72
C PRO A 183 6.24 12.17 17.47
N LYS A 184 5.76 13.17 18.22
CA LYS A 184 6.60 13.94 19.14
C LYS A 184 6.97 13.10 20.35
#